data_AF-A0A117S2N5-F1
#
_entry.id   AF-A0A117S2N5-F1
#
_cell.length_a   1.000
_cell.length_b   1.000
_cell.length_c   1.000
_cell.angle_alpha   90.00
_cell.angle_beta   90.00
_cell.angle_gamma   90.00
#
_symmetry.space_group_name_H-M   'P 1'
#
loop_
_entity.id
_entity.type
_entity.pdbx_description
1 polymer ?
#
loop_
_entity_poly.entity_id
_entity_poly.type
_entity_poly.pdbx_seq_one_letter_code
_entity_poly.pdbx_strand_id
1 'polypeptide(L)'
;MHEFLENLYPKFDKVFKNSVKMTEVTVFSLQLTTKCALIMTNKSIYLLKKSFFGGVKAINFPLNKIELKVTGNELKIIADQYDANIKILDNRKVSLLNMALEKFIQFKNKPQI
;
A
#
# COMPACT_ATOMS: atom_id res chain seq x y z
N MET A 1 15.07 3.02 11.95
CA MET A 1 14.11 2.77 10.86
C MET A 1 12.72 3.08 11.42
N HIS A 2 12.04 4.12 10.94
CA HIS A 2 10.70 4.45 11.42
C HIS A 2 9.69 3.72 10.54
N GLU A 3 9.28 2.53 10.96
CA GLU A 3 8.13 1.83 10.40
C GLU A 3 6.86 2.56 10.86
N PHE A 4 5.96 2.85 9.92
CA PHE A 4 4.65 3.40 10.27
C PHE A 4 3.60 2.32 10.05
N LEU A 5 3.08 1.78 11.15
CA LEU A 5 2.14 0.67 11.11
C LEU A 5 0.80 1.11 11.72
N GLU A 6 -0.14 1.55 10.88
CA GLU A 6 -1.53 1.73 11.31
C GLU A 6 -2.19 0.35 11.49
N ASN A 7 -2.95 0.20 12.58
CA ASN A 7 -3.82 -0.96 12.78
C ASN A 7 -4.89 -1.01 11.68
N LEU A 8 -4.82 -2.04 10.83
CA LEU A 8 -5.81 -2.29 9.80
C LEU A 8 -7.09 -2.88 10.39
N TYR A 9 -8.22 -2.76 9.68
CA TYR A 9 -9.40 -3.50 10.12
C TYR A 9 -9.15 -5.02 10.09
N PRO A 10 -9.72 -5.80 11.01
CA PRO A 10 -9.38 -7.22 11.19
C PRO A 10 -9.46 -8.08 9.92
N LYS A 11 -10.42 -7.77 9.03
CA LYS A 11 -10.58 -8.47 7.74
C LYS A 11 -9.42 -8.19 6.77
N PHE A 12 -8.88 -6.98 6.79
CA PHE A 12 -7.71 -6.61 5.99
C PHE A 12 -6.45 -7.26 6.55
N ASP A 13 -6.24 -7.18 7.87
CA ASP A 13 -5.08 -7.80 8.53
C ASP A 13 -5.01 -9.31 8.28
N LYS A 14 -6.12 -10.02 8.45
CA LYS A 14 -6.20 -11.47 8.16
C LYS A 14 -5.81 -11.80 6.71
N VAL A 15 -6.32 -11.05 5.75
CA VAL A 15 -6.02 -11.28 4.32
C VAL A 15 -4.58 -10.94 4.01
N PHE A 16 -4.03 -9.87 4.60
CA PHE A 16 -2.62 -9.52 4.43
C PHE A 16 -1.69 -10.62 4.94
N LYS A 17 -1.90 -11.08 6.18
CA LYS A 17 -1.09 -12.16 6.80
C LYS A 17 -1.10 -13.44 5.97
N ASN A 18 -2.20 -13.74 5.29
CA ASN A 18 -2.31 -14.91 4.40
C ASN A 18 -1.65 -14.69 3.03
N SER A 19 -1.44 -13.43 2.61
CA SER A 19 -0.94 -13.07 1.28
C SER A 19 0.53 -12.66 1.27
N VAL A 20 1.05 -12.21 2.41
CA VAL A 20 2.44 -11.76 2.55
C VAL A 20 3.38 -12.95 2.74
N LYS A 21 4.52 -12.94 2.06
CA LYS A 21 5.55 -13.98 2.26
C LYS A 21 6.26 -13.73 3.59
N MET A 22 6.64 -14.80 4.29
CA MET A 22 7.38 -14.69 5.56
C MET A 22 8.71 -13.91 5.46
N THR A 23 9.30 -13.84 4.25
CA THR A 23 10.55 -13.09 4.00
C THR A 23 10.35 -11.60 3.75
N GLU A 24 9.11 -11.11 3.75
CA GLU A 24 8.78 -9.71 3.50
C GLU A 24 8.59 -8.96 4.82
N VAL A 25 9.31 -7.86 4.97
CA VAL A 25 9.24 -6.98 6.14
C VAL A 25 8.30 -5.84 5.80
N THR A 26 7.27 -5.63 6.63
CA THR A 26 6.31 -4.53 6.44
C THR A 26 6.94 -3.23 6.92
N VAL A 27 7.03 -2.25 6.03
CA VAL A 27 7.64 -0.93 6.32
C VAL A 27 6.57 0.12 6.56
N PHE A 28 5.40 -0.06 5.94
CA PHE A 28 4.29 0.88 6.01
C PHE A 28 2.95 0.15 5.92
N SER A 29 2.00 0.47 6.80
CA SER A 29 0.60 0.08 6.64
C SER A 29 -0.32 1.27 6.90
N LEU A 30 -1.27 1.47 6.00
CA LEU A 30 -2.24 2.56 6.09
C LEU A 30 -3.62 2.13 5.58
N GLN A 31 -4.63 2.33 6.41
CA GLN A 31 -6.03 2.14 6.06
C GLN A 31 -6.53 3.36 5.27
N LEU A 32 -6.48 3.33 3.94
CA LEU A 32 -6.84 4.49 3.11
C LEU A 32 -8.32 4.88 3.23
N THR A 33 -9.22 3.89 3.19
CA THR A 33 -10.68 4.08 3.31
C THR A 33 -11.30 2.89 4.03
N THR A 34 -12.61 2.90 4.28
CA THR A 34 -13.31 1.72 4.84
C THR A 34 -13.31 0.49 3.93
N LYS A 35 -12.99 0.67 2.64
CA LYS A 35 -12.98 -0.39 1.63
C LYS A 35 -11.59 -0.68 1.07
N CYS A 36 -10.56 0.03 1.53
CA CYS A 36 -9.22 -0.04 0.94
C CYS A 36 -8.12 0.18 1.98
N ALA A 37 -7.09 -0.65 1.95
CA ALA A 37 -5.86 -0.47 2.71
C ALA A 37 -4.65 -0.66 1.78
N LEU A 38 -3.58 0.07 2.07
CA LEU A 38 -2.31 -0.02 1.36
C LEU A 38 -1.23 -0.43 2.35
N ILE A 39 -0.47 -1.46 1.99
CA ILE A 39 0.68 -1.91 2.76
C ILE A 39 1.89 -1.93 1.83
N MET A 40 3.01 -1.42 2.32
CA MET A 40 4.28 -1.47 1.63
C MET A 40 5.25 -2.32 2.44
N THR A 41 5.88 -3.27 1.76
CA THR A 41 6.95 -4.08 2.31
C THR A 41 8.28 -3.70 1.65
N ASN A 42 9.36 -4.34 2.08
CA ASN A 42 10.66 -4.24 1.43
C ASN A 42 10.73 -4.90 0.02
N LYS A 43 9.72 -5.66 -0.42
CA LYS A 43 9.73 -6.36 -1.74
C LYS A 43 8.53 -6.05 -2.63
N SER A 44 7.37 -5.85 -2.04
CA SER A 44 6.10 -5.64 -2.74
C SER A 44 5.21 -4.60 -2.08
N ILE A 45 4.29 -4.06 -2.87
CA ILE A 45 3.17 -3.24 -2.41
C ILE A 45 1.91 -4.10 -2.48
N TYR A 46 1.12 -4.08 -1.41
CA TYR A 46 -0.14 -4.78 -1.32
C TYR A 46 -1.28 -3.77 -1.25
N LEU A 47 -2.19 -3.86 -2.21
CA LEU A 47 -3.46 -3.17 -2.17
C LEU A 47 -4.55 -4.14 -1.74
N LEU A 48 -5.12 -3.90 -0.56
CA LEU A 48 -6.24 -4.70 -0.07
C LEU A 48 -7.54 -3.97 -0.35
N LYS A 49 -8.46 -4.60 -1.08
CA LYS A 49 -9.71 -3.97 -1.50
C LYS A 49 -10.91 -4.85 -1.15
N LYS A 50 -11.92 -4.25 -0.53
CA LYS A 50 -13.20 -4.93 -0.29
C LYS A 50 -13.93 -5.12 -1.61
N SER A 51 -14.36 -6.35 -1.90
CA SER A 51 -15.19 -6.68 -3.05
C SER A 51 -16.66 -6.37 -2.77
N PHE A 52 -17.47 -6.28 -3.84
CA PHE A 52 -18.90 -6.01 -3.73
C PHE A 52 -19.64 -7.10 -2.91
N PHE A 53 -19.19 -8.35 -3.00
CA PHE A 53 -19.72 -9.50 -2.24
C PHE A 53 -19.21 -9.58 -0.78
N GLY A 54 -18.59 -8.52 -0.26
CA GLY A 54 -18.20 -8.44 1.15
C GLY A 54 -16.86 -9.10 1.52
N GLY A 55 -16.21 -9.78 0.57
CA GLY A 55 -14.86 -10.32 0.71
C GLY A 55 -13.77 -9.23 0.62
N VAL A 56 -12.54 -9.57 0.96
CA VAL A 56 -11.37 -8.71 0.77
C VAL A 56 -10.40 -9.44 -0.16
N LYS A 57 -9.92 -8.74 -1.19
CA LYS A 57 -8.89 -9.24 -2.10
C LYS A 57 -7.59 -8.50 -1.82
N ALA A 58 -6.47 -9.23 -1.83
CA ALA A 58 -5.14 -8.66 -1.86
C ALA A 58 -4.64 -8.65 -3.30
N ILE A 59 -4.15 -7.50 -3.75
CA ILE A 59 -3.47 -7.35 -5.03
C ILE A 59 -2.02 -7.04 -4.70
N ASN A 60 -1.09 -7.90 -5.12
CA ASN A 60 0.34 -7.74 -4.92
C ASN A 60 0.96 -7.12 -6.17
N PHE A 61 1.79 -6.11 -5.96
CA PHE A 61 2.62 -5.51 -6.98
C PHE A 61 4.09 -5.58 -6.56
N PRO A 62 4.97 -6.25 -7.33
CA PRO A 62 6.41 -6.17 -7.12
C PRO A 62 6.89 -4.72 -7.19
N LEU A 63 7.81 -4.33 -6.31
CA LEU A 63 8.24 -2.94 -6.18
C LEU A 63 8.76 -2.27 -7.46
N ASN A 64 9.43 -3.07 -8.28
CA ASN A 64 9.99 -2.64 -9.55
C ASN A 64 8.94 -2.49 -10.65
N LYS A 65 7.73 -3.04 -10.49
CA LYS A 65 6.66 -3.04 -11.49
C LYS A 65 5.47 -2.13 -11.14
N ILE A 66 5.66 -1.23 -10.18
CA ILE A 66 4.61 -0.32 -9.72
C ILE A 66 5.14 1.10 -9.61
N GLU A 67 4.29 2.03 -10.00
CA GLU A 67 4.41 3.46 -9.74
C GLU A 67 3.23 3.91 -8.87
N LEU A 68 3.54 4.63 -7.80
CA LEU A 68 2.57 5.25 -6.91
C LEU A 68 2.72 6.75 -7.00
N LYS A 69 1.62 7.45 -7.29
CA LYS A 69 1.56 8.91 -7.35
C LYS A 69 0.40 9.42 -6.52
N VAL A 70 0.65 10.42 -5.69
CA VAL A 70 -0.42 11.15 -5.00
C VAL A 70 -0.62 12.47 -5.71
N THR A 71 -1.87 12.78 -6.08
CA THR A 71 -2.23 14.05 -6.72
C THR A 71 -3.41 14.63 -5.97
N GLY A 72 -3.18 15.72 -5.24
CA GLY A 72 -4.17 16.23 -4.29
C GLY A 72 -4.51 15.18 -3.25
N ASN A 73 -5.75 14.74 -3.24
CA ASN A 73 -6.34 13.75 -2.33
C ASN A 73 -6.64 12.41 -3.00
N GLU A 74 -5.94 12.12 -4.09
CA GLU A 74 -6.04 10.88 -4.84
C GLU A 74 -4.71 10.13 -4.87
N LEU A 75 -4.74 8.83 -4.56
CA LEU A 75 -3.64 7.91 -4.82
C LEU A 75 -3.88 7.22 -6.17
N LYS A 76 -2.99 7.46 -7.12
CA LYS A 76 -2.88 6.73 -8.38
C LYS A 76 -1.88 5.60 -8.24
N ILE A 77 -2.31 4.41 -8.62
CA ILE A 77 -1.52 3.18 -8.67
C ILE A 77 -1.45 2.77 -10.13
N ILE A 78 -0.25 2.70 -10.67
CA ILE A 78 0.02 2.38 -12.08
C ILE A 78 0.94 1.16 -12.10
N ALA A 79 0.50 0.09 -12.74
CA ALA A 79 1.25 -1.14 -12.98
C ALA A 79 0.85 -1.75 -14.33
N ASP A 80 1.69 -2.61 -14.93
CA ASP A 80 1.57 -3.09 -16.32
C ASP A 80 0.15 -3.46 -16.79
N GLN A 81 -0.67 -4.04 -15.92
CA GLN A 81 -2.05 -4.46 -16.22
C GLN A 81 -3.05 -3.97 -15.18
N TYR A 82 -2.69 -2.96 -14.39
CA TYR A 82 -3.53 -2.47 -13.32
C TYR A 82 -3.34 -0.97 -13.11
N ASP A 83 -4.40 -0.22 -13.42
CA ASP A 83 -4.53 1.18 -13.05
C ASP A 83 -5.67 1.34 -12.06
N ALA A 84 -5.38 1.97 -10.93
CA ALA A 84 -6.39 2.35 -9.97
C ALA A 84 -6.18 3.77 -9.47
N ASN A 85 -7.29 4.47 -9.30
CA ASN A 85 -7.35 5.73 -8.61
C ASN A 85 -8.18 5.56 -7.33
N ILE A 86 -7.61 5.94 -6.18
CA ILE A 86 -8.22 5.82 -4.87
C ILE A 86 -8.31 7.20 -4.26
N LYS A 87 -9.54 7.70 -4.12
CA LYS A 87 -9.82 8.93 -3.39
C LYS A 87 -9.66 8.71 -1.89
N ILE A 88 -8.85 9.54 -1.26
CA ILE A 88 -8.56 9.54 0.18
C ILE A 88 -9.26 10.77 0.77
N LEU A 89 -10.24 10.55 1.64
CA LEU A 89 -11.03 11.65 2.21
C LEU A 89 -10.34 12.31 3.41
N ASP A 90 -9.44 11.60 4.09
CA ASP A 90 -8.71 12.14 5.24
C ASP A 90 -7.38 12.75 4.80
N ASN A 91 -7.28 14.09 4.86
CA ASN A 91 -6.07 14.83 4.49
C ASN A 91 -4.83 14.42 5.31
N ARG A 92 -5.00 13.93 6.54
CA ARG A 92 -3.87 13.43 7.34
C ARG A 92 -3.29 12.16 6.72
N LYS A 93 -4.15 11.29 6.17
CA LYS A 93 -3.74 10.07 5.47
C LYS A 93 -3.02 10.37 4.16
N VAL A 94 -3.45 11.41 3.45
CA VAL A 94 -2.73 11.94 2.27
C VAL A 94 -1.31 12.36 2.66
N SER A 95 -1.16 13.14 3.73
CA SER A 95 0.13 13.62 4.20
C SER A 95 1.06 12.49 4.65
N LEU A 96 0.54 11.51 5.41
CA LEU A 96 1.26 10.30 5.80
C LEU A 96 1.72 9.48 4.58
N LEU A 97 0.85 9.34 3.58
CA LEU A 97 1.16 8.62 2.36
C LEU A 97 2.26 9.32 1.55
N ASN A 98 2.22 10.64 1.43
CA ASN A 98 3.30 11.41 0.77
C ASN A 98 4.65 11.18 1.46
N MET A 99 4.70 11.31 2.79
CA MET A 99 5.93 11.05 3.55
C MET A 99 6.44 9.61 3.39
N ALA A 100 5.51 8.64 3.34
CA ALA A 100 5.87 7.24 3.12
C ALA A 100 6.44 7.05 1.71
N LEU A 101 5.79 7.59 0.68
CA LEU A 101 6.22 7.47 -0.72
C LEU A 101 7.58 8.13 -0.98
N GLU A 102 7.84 9.31 -0.41
CA GLU A 102 9.15 9.97 -0.52
C GLU A 102 10.27 9.06 0.00
N LYS A 103 10.07 8.47 1.19
CA LYS A 103 11.03 7.52 1.77
C LYS A 103 11.12 6.26 0.90
N PHE A 104 10.01 5.79 0.38
CA PHE A 104 9.93 4.56 -0.39
C PHE A 104 10.64 4.66 -1.75
N ILE A 105 10.55 5.82 -2.41
CA ILE A 105 11.31 6.13 -3.63
C ILE A 105 12.82 6.12 -3.33
N GLN A 106 13.24 6.67 -2.19
CA GLN A 106 14.65 6.60 -1.78
C GLN A 106 15.12 5.15 -1.55
N PHE A 107 14.26 4.26 -1.04
CA PHE A 107 14.57 2.84 -0.91
C PHE A 107 14.63 2.12 -2.27
N LYS A 108 13.66 2.39 -3.16
CA LYS A 108 13.62 1.78 -4.50
C LYS A 108 14.85 2.14 -5.34
N ASN A 109 15.40 3.33 -5.16
CA ASN A 109 16.54 3.84 -5.94
C ASN A 109 17.92 3.53 -5.33
N LYS A 110 17.98 2.84 -4.18
CA LYS A 110 19.27 2.36 -3.64
C LYS A 110 19.69 1.08 -4.36
N PRO A 111 20.95 0.95 -4.79
CA PRO A 111 21.44 -0.31 -5.34
C PRO A 111 21.28 -1.40 -4.27
N GLN A 112 20.62 -2.49 -4.65
CA GLN A 112 20.56 -3.69 -3.83
C GLN A 112 21.94 -4.34 -3.90
N ILE A 113 22.71 -4.22 -2.81
CA ILE A 113 24.03 -4.84 -2.66
C ILE A 113 23.85 -6.34 -2.45
#